data_AF-A0A9J6FP55-F1
#
_entry.id   AF-A0A9J6FP55-F1
#
_cell.length_a   1.000
_cell.length_b   1.000
_cell.length_c   1.000
_cell.angle_alpha   90.00
_cell.angle_beta   90.00
_cell.angle_gamma   90.00
#
_symmetry.space_group_name_H-M   'P 1'
#
loop_
_entity.id
_entity.type
_entity.pdbx_description
1 polymer ?
#
loop_
_entity_poly.entity_id
_entity_poly.type
_entity_poly.pdbx_seq_one_letter_code
_entity_poly.pdbx_strand_id
1 'polypeptide(L)'
;MGKEPLLAYSEILQWYRNSRRSMPPPHPGLTRTEAVLFRQLQTHSVLTPALARYVCPEVYATDICRLCQEARATLVHLLWNCQPPTSNPYDVPTAV
;
A
#
# COMPACT_ATOMS: atom_id res chain seq x y z
N MET A 1 32.87 0.88 -12.07
CA MET A 1 31.84 1.22 -13.07
C MET A 1 32.26 2.54 -13.71
N GLY A 2 32.65 2.50 -14.99
CA GLY A 2 33.33 3.61 -15.66
C GLY A 2 32.46 4.87 -15.75
N LYS A 3 33.09 6.04 -15.52
CA LYS A 3 32.46 7.35 -15.68
C LYS A 3 32.50 7.74 -17.17
N GLU A 4 31.75 7.04 -18.00
CA GLU A 4 31.47 7.57 -19.33
C GLU A 4 30.49 8.75 -19.22
N PRO A 5 30.74 9.88 -19.90
CA PRO A 5 29.83 11.00 -19.89
C PRO A 5 28.50 10.60 -20.56
N LEU A 6 27.38 10.97 -19.93
CA LEU A 6 26.04 10.82 -20.52
C LEU A 6 25.87 11.91 -21.57
N LEU A 7 25.87 11.54 -22.85
CA LEU A 7 25.87 12.50 -23.96
C LEU A 7 24.50 12.60 -24.64
N ALA A 8 23.72 11.52 -24.65
CA ALA A 8 22.39 11.54 -25.24
C ALA A 8 21.34 12.07 -24.25
N TYR A 9 20.37 12.84 -24.76
CA TYR A 9 19.26 13.38 -23.95
C TYR A 9 18.48 12.27 -23.21
N SER A 10 18.26 11.12 -23.85
CA SER A 10 17.60 9.96 -23.27
C SER A 10 18.37 9.39 -22.07
N GLU A 11 19.69 9.32 -22.16
CA GLU A 11 20.58 8.80 -21.12
C GLU A 11 20.58 9.72 -19.89
N ILE A 12 20.65 11.03 -20.10
CA ILE A 12 20.57 12.04 -19.04
C ILE A 12 19.24 11.91 -18.30
N LEU A 13 18.11 11.84 -19.03
CA LEU A 13 16.80 11.65 -18.41
C LEU A 13 16.69 10.34 -17.64
N GLN A 14 17.22 9.24 -18.21
CA GLN A 14 17.19 7.94 -17.55
C GLN A 14 18.02 7.94 -16.28
N TRP A 15 19.19 8.58 -16.29
CA TRP A 15 20.01 8.78 -15.10
C TRP A 15 19.25 9.53 -14.02
N TYR A 16 18.69 10.71 -14.32
CA TYR A 16 17.91 11.47 -13.34
C TYR A 16 16.69 10.70 -12.80
N ARG A 17 16.00 9.94 -13.66
CA ARG A 17 14.88 9.07 -13.23
C ARG A 17 15.35 7.98 -12.29
N ASN A 18 16.45 7.30 -12.61
CA ASN A 18 17.01 6.21 -11.81
C ASN A 18 17.60 6.73 -10.50
N SER A 19 18.29 7.86 -10.50
CA SER A 19 18.84 8.50 -9.31
C SER A 19 17.76 8.91 -8.30
N ARG A 20 16.54 9.22 -8.77
CA ARG A 20 15.39 9.51 -7.90
C ARG A 20 14.66 8.27 -7.39
N ARG A 21 14.96 7.07 -7.90
CA ARG A 21 14.33 5.83 -7.44
C ARG A 21 14.98 5.38 -6.14
N SER A 22 14.28 5.59 -5.03
CA SER A 22 14.70 5.08 -3.72
C SER A 22 14.41 3.59 -3.50
N MET A 23 13.52 3.00 -4.32
CA MET A 23 13.07 1.61 -4.16
C MET A 23 13.19 0.83 -5.49
N PRO A 24 13.36 -0.50 -5.41
CA PRO A 24 13.42 -1.36 -6.58
C PRO A 24 12.09 -1.37 -7.36
N PRO A 25 12.11 -1.77 -8.65
CA PRO A 25 10.88 -1.97 -9.40
C PRO A 25 10.08 -3.16 -8.84
N PRO A 26 8.76 -3.23 -9.10
CA PRO A 26 7.98 -4.43 -8.79
C PRO A 26 8.51 -5.63 -9.60
N HIS A 27 8.39 -6.83 -9.02
CA HIS A 27 8.74 -8.08 -9.69
C HIS A 27 7.87 -8.27 -10.95
N PRO A 28 8.43 -8.73 -12.08
CA PRO A 28 7.68 -8.85 -13.35
C PRO A 28 6.50 -9.83 -13.29
N GLY A 29 6.49 -10.76 -12.32
CA GLY A 29 5.38 -11.68 -12.10
C GLY A 29 4.18 -11.07 -11.37
N LEU A 30 4.28 -9.85 -10.84
CA LEU A 30 3.15 -9.17 -10.20
C LEU A 30 2.23 -8.59 -11.28
N THR A 31 0.93 -8.78 -11.11
CA THR A 31 -0.07 -8.03 -11.86
C THR A 31 0.07 -6.54 -11.58
N ARG A 32 -0.50 -5.70 -12.45
CA ARG A 32 -0.46 -4.24 -12.27
C ARG A 32 -1.02 -3.80 -10.91
N THR A 33 -2.12 -4.41 -10.47
CA THR A 33 -2.78 -4.10 -9.19
C THR A 33 -1.88 -4.44 -8.00
N GLU A 34 -1.27 -5.63 -8.01
CA GLU A 34 -0.34 -6.04 -6.96
C GLU A 34 0.93 -5.19 -6.94
N ALA A 35 1.46 -4.84 -8.12
CA ALA A 35 2.61 -3.97 -8.24
C ALA A 35 2.34 -2.56 -7.64
N VAL A 36 1.15 -2.01 -7.89
CA VAL A 36 0.71 -0.74 -7.29
C VAL A 36 0.57 -0.87 -5.77
N LEU A 37 -0.10 -1.92 -5.31
CA LEU A 37 -0.27 -2.18 -3.88
C LEU A 37 1.09 -2.34 -3.18
N PHE A 38 2.00 -3.09 -3.78
CA PHE A 38 3.36 -3.26 -3.28
C PHE A 38 4.11 -1.93 -3.20
N ARG A 39 3.97 -1.07 -4.21
CA ARG A 39 4.55 0.27 -4.17
C ARG A 39 3.99 1.11 -3.04
N GLN A 40 2.68 1.04 -2.80
CA GLN A 40 2.03 1.74 -1.70
C GLN A 40 2.48 1.20 -0.33
N LEU A 41 2.69 -0.11 -0.21
CA LEU A 41 3.25 -0.73 0.99
C LEU A 41 4.66 -0.21 1.28
N GLN A 42 5.53 -0.17 0.27
CA GLN A 42 6.90 0.34 0.41
C GLN A 42 6.96 1.82 0.85
N THR A 43 6.00 2.63 0.43
CA THR A 43 5.96 4.07 0.72
C THR A 43 4.99 4.42 1.85
N HIS A 44 4.42 3.43 2.54
CA HIS A 44 3.41 3.61 3.59
C HIS A 44 2.20 4.46 3.16
N SER A 45 1.80 4.37 1.89
CA SER A 45 0.70 5.13 1.28
C SER A 45 -0.54 4.29 0.97
N VAL A 46 -0.61 3.07 1.50
CA VAL A 46 -1.82 2.23 1.39
C VAL A 46 -3.00 2.95 2.06
N LEU A 47 -4.14 2.98 1.36
CA LEU A 47 -5.36 3.61 1.85
C LEU A 47 -6.03 2.74 2.93
N THR A 48 -5.50 2.84 4.15
CA THR A 48 -6.08 2.22 5.34
C THR A 48 -7.22 3.06 5.90
N PRO A 49 -8.19 2.53 6.67
CA PRO A 49 -9.26 3.35 7.27
C PRO A 49 -8.73 4.49 8.15
N ALA A 50 -7.58 4.30 8.80
CA ALA A 50 -6.90 5.35 9.56
C ALA A 50 -6.44 6.53 8.69
N LEU A 51 -6.07 6.29 7.44
CA LEU A 51 -5.76 7.34 6.46
C LEU A 51 -7.02 7.83 5.74
N ALA A 52 -7.91 6.91 5.38
CA ALA A 52 -9.08 7.16 4.55
C ALA A 52 -10.10 8.07 5.23
N ARG A 53 -10.18 8.06 6.57
CA ARG A 53 -10.98 9.03 7.34
C ARG A 53 -10.61 10.48 7.05
N TYR A 54 -9.35 10.76 6.73
CA TYR A 54 -8.90 12.11 6.38
C TYR A 54 -9.06 12.42 4.89
N VAL A 55 -8.93 11.40 4.02
CA VAL A 55 -8.97 11.57 2.56
C VAL A 55 -10.41 11.58 2.02
N CYS A 56 -11.27 10.71 2.56
CA CYS A 56 -12.66 10.51 2.15
C CYS A 56 -13.55 10.33 3.40
N PRO A 57 -13.72 11.38 4.23
CA PRO A 57 -14.48 11.30 5.47
C PRO A 57 -15.94 10.84 5.28
N GLU A 58 -16.56 11.19 4.15
CA GLU A 58 -17.93 10.79 3.82
C GLU A 58 -18.11 9.27 3.68
N VAL A 59 -17.04 8.55 3.30
CA VAL A 59 -17.05 7.10 3.13
C VAL A 59 -16.48 6.38 4.35
N TYR A 60 -15.51 7.02 5.03
CA TYR A 60 -14.80 6.46 6.17
C TYR A 60 -15.02 7.32 7.42
N ALA A 61 -16.21 7.18 8.03
CA ALA A 61 -16.55 7.91 9.25
C ALA A 61 -15.67 7.52 10.45
N THR A 62 -15.23 6.25 10.51
CA THR A 62 -14.41 5.70 11.60
C THR A 62 -13.08 5.17 11.09
N ASP A 63 -12.06 5.22 11.95
CA ASP A 63 -10.73 4.64 11.72
C ASP A 63 -10.54 3.29 12.43
N ILE A 64 -11.64 2.66 12.83
CA ILE A 64 -11.66 1.35 13.50
C ILE A 64 -11.43 0.25 12.45
N CYS A 65 -10.67 -0.77 12.83
CA CYS A 65 -10.40 -1.93 11.99
C CYS A 65 -11.68 -2.71 11.72
N ARG A 66 -12.01 -2.94 10.44
CA ARG A 66 -13.21 -3.71 10.09
C ARG A 66 -13.09 -5.22 10.38
N LEU A 67 -11.87 -5.70 10.58
CA LEU A 67 -11.59 -7.12 10.81
C LEU A 67 -11.76 -7.48 12.29
N CYS A 68 -11.08 -6.78 13.20
CA CYS A 68 -11.21 -7.04 14.63
C CYS A 68 -12.22 -6.14 15.35
N GLN A 69 -12.66 -5.03 14.75
CA GLN A 69 -13.60 -4.07 15.34
C GLN A 69 -13.15 -3.40 16.66
N GLU A 70 -11.90 -3.59 17.08
CA GLU A 70 -11.39 -3.10 18.37
C GLU A 70 -10.34 -1.99 18.21
N ALA A 71 -9.35 -2.21 17.34
CA ALA A 71 -8.18 -1.36 17.24
C ALA A 71 -8.25 -0.40 16.05
N ARG A 72 -7.44 0.67 16.10
CA ARG A 72 -7.25 1.59 14.99
C ARG A 72 -6.63 0.89 13.78
N ALA A 73 -7.25 1.03 12.62
CA ALA A 73 -6.89 0.38 11.36
C ALA A 73 -5.67 1.00 10.69
N THR A 74 -4.53 0.99 11.38
CA THR A 74 -3.24 1.39 10.81
C THR A 74 -2.70 0.30 9.90
N LEU A 75 -1.75 0.63 9.00
CA LEU A 75 -1.14 -0.36 8.12
C LEU A 75 -0.44 -1.48 8.89
N VAL A 76 0.25 -1.14 9.98
CA VAL A 76 0.91 -2.12 10.87
C VAL A 76 -0.11 -3.05 11.51
N HIS A 77 -1.22 -2.49 11.99
CA HIS A 77 -2.29 -3.31 12.55
C HIS A 77 -2.84 -4.28 11.51
N LEU A 78 -3.24 -3.79 10.34
CA LEU A 78 -3.85 -4.62 9.30
C LEU A 78 -2.94 -5.75 8.78
N LEU A 79 -1.63 -5.53 8.73
CA LEU A 79 -0.68 -6.53 8.22
C LEU A 79 -0.19 -7.52 9.28
N TRP A 80 0.04 -7.07 10.51
CA TRP A 80 0.83 -7.84 11.48
C TRP A 80 0.13 -8.04 12.82
N ASN A 81 -0.64 -7.06 13.31
CA ASN A 81 -1.18 -7.10 14.68
C ASN A 81 -2.68 -7.38 14.75
N CYS A 82 -3.37 -7.54 13.61
CA CYS A 82 -4.81 -7.76 13.60
C CYS A 82 -5.11 -9.22 13.97
N GLN A 83 -5.87 -9.38 15.04
CA GLN A 83 -6.45 -10.66 15.45
C GLN A 83 -7.95 -10.59 15.18
N PRO A 84 -8.42 -11.05 14.00
CA PRO A 84 -9.85 -11.14 13.74
C PRO A 84 -10.48 -12.17 14.69
N PRO A 85 -11.77 -12.03 15.03
CA PRO A 85 -12.48 -13.05 15.80
C PRO A 85 -12.36 -14.41 15.09
N THR A 86 -12.22 -15.48 15.86
CA THR A 86 -12.00 -16.85 15.36
C THR A 86 -13.21 -17.44 14.62
N SER A 87 -14.35 -16.76 14.65
CA SER A 87 -15.49 -17.04 13.77
C SER A 87 -15.12 -16.74 12.32
N ASN A 88 -15.49 -17.62 11.40
CA ASN A 88 -15.13 -17.52 10.00
C ASN A 88 -15.55 -16.14 9.43
N PRO A 89 -14.65 -15.36 8.80
CA PRO A 89 -14.99 -14.01 8.30
C PRO A 89 -15.98 -14.01 7.12
N TYR A 90 -16.43 -15.19 6.67
CA TYR A 90 -17.53 -15.36 5.71
C TYR A 90 -18.88 -15.72 6.35
N ASP A 91 -18.96 -15.78 7.69
CA ASP A 91 -20.24 -15.92 8.39
C ASP A 91 -20.98 -14.58 8.34
N VAL A 92 -21.67 -14.33 7.23
CA VAL A 92 -22.64 -13.24 7.11
C VAL A 92 -23.82 -13.61 8.02
N PRO A 93 -24.24 -12.75 8.99
CA PRO A 93 -25.47 -13.00 9.72
C PRO A 93 -26.61 -12.94 8.71
N THR A 94 -27.21 -14.09 8.40
CA THR A 94 -28.46 -14.12 7.64
C THR A 94 -29.50 -13.51 8.56
N ALA A 95 -29.98 -12.31 8.22
CA ALA A 95 -30.99 -11.61 8.98
C ALA A 95 -32.23 -12.51 9.12
N VAL A 96 -32.63 -12.76 10.38
CA VAL A 96 -33.92 -13.36 10.75
C VAL A 96 -34.94 -12.25 10.92
#